data_AF-A0A5K0W6S2-F1
#
_entry.id   AF-A0A5K0W6S2-F1
#
_cell.length_a   1.000
_cell.length_b   1.000
_cell.length_c   1.000
_cell.angle_alpha   90.00
_cell.angle_beta   90.00
_cell.angle_gamma   90.00
#
_symmetry.space_group_name_H-M   'P 1'
#
loop_
_entity.id
_entity.type
_entity.pdbx_description
1 polymer ?
#
loop_
_entity_poly.entity_id
_entity_poly.type
_entity_poly.pdbx_seq_one_letter_code
_entity_poly.pdbx_strand_id
1 'polypeptide(L)'
;AMDFVVGTVASFFFRSFTKFCRFLNKGLADFNLALDLGFLTKARKYTFFKPEYILYATYLSEKIGYWRYITICRHLVAHPECQIYPIFKYFENWCQDENRHGDFIAAMLKAHPRFLKGW
;
A
#
# COMPACT_ATOMS: atom_id res chain seq x y z
N ALA A 1 -12.01 -11.32 -19.82
CA ALA A 1 -11.54 -12.12 -18.67
C ALA A 1 -10.37 -11.44 -17.94
N MET A 2 -9.31 -11.04 -18.64
CA MET A 2 -8.11 -10.42 -18.04
C MET A 2 -8.39 -9.03 -17.42
N ASP A 3 -9.19 -8.18 -18.09
CA ASP A 3 -9.59 -6.86 -17.56
C ASP A 3 -10.44 -6.96 -16.29
N PHE A 4 -11.23 -8.03 -16.16
CA PHE A 4 -12.03 -8.29 -14.96
C PHE A 4 -11.16 -8.69 -13.76
N VAL A 5 -10.12 -9.50 -14.00
CA VAL A 5 -9.15 -9.89 -12.96
C VAL A 5 -8.35 -8.66 -12.50
N VAL A 6 -7.84 -7.85 -13.43
CA VAL A 6 -7.10 -6.63 -13.10
C VAL A 6 -7.99 -5.63 -12.35
N GLY A 7 -9.24 -5.45 -12.79
CA GLY A 7 -10.21 -4.57 -12.11
C GLY A 7 -10.55 -5.05 -10.69
N THR A 8 -10.69 -6.36 -10.50
CA THR A 8 -10.98 -6.95 -9.18
C THR A 8 -9.78 -6.80 -8.23
N VAL A 9 -8.57 -7.03 -8.73
CA VAL A 9 -7.33 -6.85 -7.97
C VAL A 9 -7.15 -5.37 -7.60
N ALA A 10 -7.33 -4.45 -8.54
CA ALA A 10 -7.24 -3.02 -8.27
C ALA A 10 -8.25 -2.57 -7.20
N SER A 11 -9.48 -3.07 -7.24
CA SER A 11 -10.50 -2.81 -6.23
C SER A 11 -10.12 -3.35 -4.84
N PHE A 12 -9.53 -4.55 -4.79
CA PHE A 12 -9.01 -5.14 -3.55
C PHE A 12 -7.93 -4.26 -2.92
N PHE A 13 -6.91 -3.87 -3.70
CA PHE A 13 -5.82 -3.00 -3.25
C PHE A 13 -6.33 -1.64 -2.79
N PHE A 14 -7.23 -1.02 -3.57
CA PHE A 14 -7.83 0.27 -3.22
C PHE A 14 -8.60 0.21 -1.89
N ARG A 15 -9.35 -0.87 -1.66
CA ARG A 15 -10.10 -1.08 -0.42
C ARG A 15 -9.18 -1.29 0.78
N SER A 16 -8.11 -2.05 0.62
CA SER A 16 -7.09 -2.24 1.66
C SER A 16 -6.41 -0.92 2.02
N PHE A 17 -5.98 -0.15 1.02
CA PHE A 17 -5.38 1.18 1.22
C PHE A 17 -6.34 2.16 1.91
N THR A 18 -7.61 2.17 1.51
CA THR A 18 -8.63 3.03 2.14
C THR A 18 -8.82 2.70 3.63
N LYS A 19 -8.81 1.42 4.00
CA LYS A 19 -8.88 1.01 5.42
C LYS A 19 -7.65 1.48 6.19
N PHE A 20 -6.46 1.35 5.59
CA PHE A 20 -5.20 1.79 6.18
C PHE A 20 -5.20 3.31 6.43
N CYS A 21 -5.54 4.12 5.41
CA CYS A 21 -5.64 5.57 5.57
C CYS A 21 -6.68 5.98 6.61
N ARG A 22 -7.83 5.29 6.66
CA ARG A 22 -8.84 5.54 7.70
C ARG A 22 -8.32 5.24 9.10
N PHE A 23 -7.53 4.18 9.25
CA PHE A 23 -6.92 3.83 10.53
C PHE A 23 -5.89 4.89 10.96
N LEU A 24 -5.02 5.33 10.05
CA LEU A 24 -4.08 6.43 10.31
C LEU A 24 -4.80 7.73 10.69
N ASN A 25 -5.88 8.08 9.99
CA ASN A 25 -6.66 9.28 10.31
C ASN A 25 -7.26 9.25 11.71
N LYS A 26 -7.64 8.08 12.22
CA LYS A 26 -8.07 7.95 13.62
C LYS A 26 -6.94 8.29 14.60
N GLY A 27 -5.71 7.84 14.30
CA GLY A 27 -4.55 8.19 15.11
C GLY A 27 -4.17 9.68 15.02
N LEU A 28 -4.30 10.28 13.85
CA LEU A 28 -4.04 11.72 13.65
C LEU A 28 -5.04 12.62 14.40
N ALA A 29 -6.27 12.15 14.59
CA ALA A 29 -7.29 12.89 15.34
C ALA A 29 -6.87 13.16 16.79
N ASP A 30 -6.12 12.24 17.42
CA ASP A 30 -5.57 12.42 18.77
C ASP A 30 -4.52 13.55 18.84
N PHE A 31 -3.93 13.91 17.69
CA PHE A 31 -3.03 15.05 17.52
C PHE A 31 -3.73 16.29 16.96
N ASN A 32 -5.07 16.30 16.93
CA ASN A 32 -5.89 17.36 16.34
C ASN A 32 -5.59 17.60 14.84
N LEU A 33 -5.16 16.56 14.13
CA LEU A 33 -4.89 16.57 12.69
C LEU A 33 -5.92 15.70 11.94
N ALA A 34 -6.40 16.16 10.80
CA ALA A 34 -7.32 15.41 9.94
C ALA A 34 -6.91 15.52 8.46
N LEU A 35 -6.77 14.38 7.78
CA LEU A 35 -6.58 14.35 6.32
C LEU A 35 -7.92 14.12 5.62
N ASP A 36 -8.30 15.03 4.72
CA ASP A 36 -9.44 14.82 3.83
C ASP A 36 -9.03 14.04 2.57
N LEU A 37 -9.26 12.73 2.60
CA LEU A 37 -9.02 11.86 1.44
C LEU A 37 -10.03 12.08 0.31
N GLY A 38 -11.21 12.63 0.59
CA GLY A 38 -12.25 12.92 -0.41
C GLY A 38 -11.91 14.15 -1.26
N PHE A 39 -11.13 15.07 -0.72
CA PHE A 39 -10.58 16.20 -1.47
C PHE A 39 -9.54 15.75 -2.51
N LEU A 40 -8.61 14.86 -2.12
CA LEU A 40 -7.51 14.42 -2.99
C LEU A 40 -8.00 13.73 -4.27
N THR A 41 -9.11 12.99 -4.21
CA THR A 41 -9.72 12.34 -5.38
C THR A 41 -10.41 13.33 -6.31
N LYS A 42 -10.95 14.44 -5.80
CA LYS A 42 -11.59 15.49 -6.60
C LYS A 42 -10.61 16.48 -7.21
N ALA A 43 -9.52 16.79 -6.50
CA ALA A 43 -8.53 17.77 -6.93
C ALA A 43 -7.57 17.23 -8.01
N ARG A 44 -7.39 15.90 -8.11
CA ARG A 44 -6.40 15.29 -8.99
C ARG A 44 -6.96 15.07 -10.39
N LYS A 45 -6.29 15.61 -11.41
CA LYS A 45 -6.60 15.35 -12.82
C LYS A 45 -6.32 13.86 -13.14
N TYR A 46 -7.33 13.15 -13.64
CA TYR A 46 -7.18 11.76 -14.05
C TYR A 46 -6.24 11.68 -15.26
N THR A 47 -5.21 10.84 -15.15
CA THR A 47 -4.26 10.56 -16.24
C THR A 47 -4.34 9.08 -16.53
N PHE A 48 -4.59 8.73 -17.79
CA PHE A 48 -4.62 7.33 -18.21
C PHE A 48 -3.19 6.79 -18.33
N PHE A 49 -2.94 5.67 -17.65
CA PHE A 49 -1.71 4.89 -17.77
C PHE A 49 -2.06 3.51 -18.28
N LYS A 50 -1.16 2.89 -19.06
CA LYS A 50 -1.36 1.50 -19.47
C LYS A 50 -1.35 0.59 -18.22
N PRO A 51 -2.18 -0.46 -18.18
CA PRO A 51 -2.29 -1.35 -17.02
C PRO A 51 -0.96 -1.96 -16.57
N GLU A 52 -0.03 -2.24 -17.49
CA GLU A 52 1.30 -2.78 -17.21
C GLU A 52 2.08 -1.87 -16.25
N TYR A 53 2.06 -0.57 -16.51
CA TYR A 53 2.77 0.41 -15.68
C TYR A 53 2.14 0.56 -14.31
N ILE A 54 0.80 0.50 -14.24
CA ILE A 54 0.08 0.58 -12.96
C ILE A 54 0.45 -0.64 -12.10
N LEU A 55 0.37 -1.85 -12.66
CA LEU A 55 0.68 -3.09 -11.94
C LEU A 55 2.14 -3.14 -11.47
N TYR A 56 3.08 -2.73 -12.32
CA TYR A 56 4.49 -2.68 -11.98
C TYR A 56 4.79 -1.61 -10.92
N ALA A 57 4.20 -0.42 -11.04
CA ALA A 57 4.32 0.64 -10.05
C ALA A 57 3.74 0.21 -8.70
N THR A 58 2.59 -0.47 -8.69
CA THR A 58 2.01 -1.04 -7.46
C THR A 58 2.93 -2.09 -6.85
N TYR A 59 3.48 -3.01 -7.63
CA TYR A 59 4.44 -4.00 -7.12
C TYR A 59 5.65 -3.33 -6.44
N LEU A 60 6.24 -2.33 -7.10
CA LEU A 60 7.36 -1.58 -6.53
C LEU A 60 6.97 -0.80 -5.28
N SER A 61 5.79 -0.19 -5.24
CA SER A 61 5.34 0.57 -4.07
C SER A 61 5.17 -0.32 -2.84
N GLU A 62 4.60 -1.51 -2.98
CA GLU A 62 4.45 -2.46 -1.87
C GLU A 62 5.83 -2.95 -1.36
N LYS A 63 6.78 -3.25 -2.27
CA LYS A 63 8.14 -3.67 -1.86
C LYS A 63 8.90 -2.53 -1.17
N ILE A 64 8.78 -1.30 -1.64
CA ILE A 64 9.37 -0.13 -0.96
C ILE A 64 8.69 0.10 0.39
N GLY A 65 7.36 -0.02 0.46
CA GLY A 65 6.57 0.08 1.70
C GLY A 65 7.05 -0.92 2.76
N TYR A 66 7.20 -2.18 2.36
CA TYR A 66 7.78 -3.24 3.20
C TYR A 66 9.11 -2.84 3.84
N TRP A 67 10.07 -2.34 3.03
CA TRP A 67 11.39 -1.93 3.52
C TRP A 67 11.33 -0.73 4.47
N ARG A 68 10.36 0.18 4.29
CA ARG A 68 10.15 1.30 5.21
C ARG A 68 9.59 0.81 6.54
N TYR A 69 8.60 -0.08 6.52
CA TYR A 69 8.01 -0.62 7.75
C TYR A 69 8.99 -1.48 8.54
N ILE A 70 9.79 -2.35 7.89
CA ILE A 70 10.79 -3.15 8.60
C ILE A 70 11.86 -2.26 9.26
N THR A 71 12.25 -1.16 8.61
CA THR A 71 13.22 -0.22 9.18
C THR A 71 12.65 0.47 10.42
N ILE A 72 11.39 0.92 10.34
CA ILE A 72 10.71 1.55 11.48
C ILE A 72 10.52 0.54 12.63
N CYS A 73 10.05 -0.68 12.34
CA CYS A 73 9.94 -1.75 13.33
C CYS A 73 11.26 -2.02 14.03
N ARG A 74 12.35 -2.21 13.28
CA ARG A 74 13.67 -2.48 13.85
C ARG A 74 14.15 -1.33 14.74
N HIS A 75 13.93 -0.10 14.31
CA HIS A 75 14.27 1.07 15.11
C HIS A 75 13.48 1.11 16.43
N LEU A 76 12.17 0.88 16.40
CA LEU A 76 11.32 0.87 17.60
C LEU A 76 11.62 -0.30 18.55
N VAL A 77 12.05 -1.45 18.03
CA VAL A 77 12.50 -2.59 18.85
C VAL A 77 13.81 -2.27 19.57
N ALA A 78 14.73 -1.56 18.90
CA ALA A 78 15.99 -1.11 19.51
C ALA A 78 15.79 0.08 20.47
N HIS A 79 14.76 0.90 20.23
CA HIS A 79 14.43 2.11 20.99
C HIS A 79 12.97 2.11 21.46
N PRO A 80 12.61 1.31 22.48
CA PRO A 80 11.24 1.26 23.01
C PRO A 80 10.72 2.62 23.50
N GLU A 81 11.60 3.51 23.93
CA GLU A 81 11.31 4.88 24.35
C GLU A 81 10.70 5.75 23.23
N CYS A 82 11.00 5.44 21.97
CA CYS A 82 10.44 6.15 20.83
C CYS A 82 9.02 5.69 20.46
N GLN A 83 8.47 4.67 21.14
CA GLN A 83 7.12 4.17 20.91
C GLN A 83 6.05 5.06 21.55
N ILE A 84 5.94 6.30 21.08
CA ILE A 84 5.10 7.37 21.64
C ILE A 84 3.59 7.16 21.44
N TYR A 85 3.17 6.23 20.58
CA TYR A 85 1.76 6.01 20.25
C TYR A 85 1.45 4.53 19.91
N PRO A 86 0.27 3.99 20.28
CA PRO A 86 -0.05 2.57 20.10
C PRO A 86 -0.04 2.08 18.64
N ILE A 87 -0.16 2.99 17.66
CA ILE A 87 -0.13 2.65 16.23
C ILE A 87 1.13 1.89 15.84
N PHE A 88 2.25 2.19 16.50
CA PHE A 88 3.55 1.60 16.20
C PHE A 88 3.60 0.09 16.46
N LYS A 89 2.73 -0.43 17.33
CA LYS A 89 2.61 -1.88 17.60
C LYS A 89 2.05 -2.66 16.40
N TYR A 90 1.39 -1.99 15.46
CA TYR A 90 0.80 -2.64 14.28
C TYR A 90 1.77 -2.74 13.10
N PHE A 91 2.93 -2.07 13.15
CA PHE A 91 3.85 -2.02 12.01
C PHE A 91 4.40 -3.39 11.63
N GLU A 92 4.58 -4.30 12.59
CA GLU A 92 5.04 -5.66 12.29
C GLU A 92 3.98 -6.42 11.46
N ASN A 93 2.72 -6.33 11.86
CA ASN A 93 1.61 -6.93 11.10
C ASN A 93 1.49 -6.31 9.71
N TRP A 94 1.63 -4.98 9.60
CA TRP A 94 1.59 -4.28 8.31
C TRP A 94 2.75 -4.65 7.40
N CYS A 95 3.94 -4.84 7.96
CA CYS A 95 5.09 -5.33 7.21
C CYS A 95 4.77 -6.71 6.59
N GLN A 96 4.10 -7.61 7.31
CA GLN A 96 3.67 -8.90 6.75
C GLN A 96 2.59 -8.75 5.67
N ASP A 97 1.64 -7.83 5.85
CA ASP A 97 0.59 -7.57 4.86
C ASP A 97 1.15 -7.01 3.55
N GLU A 98 2.06 -6.03 3.61
CA GLU A 98 2.77 -5.50 2.44
C GLU A 98 3.59 -6.58 1.73
N ASN A 99 4.22 -7.51 2.47
CA ASN A 99 4.93 -8.61 1.84
C ASN A 99 3.99 -9.56 1.09
N ARG A 100 2.85 -9.94 1.70
CA ARG A 100 1.83 -10.80 1.08
C ARG A 100 1.24 -10.16 -0.16
N HIS A 101 0.98 -8.86 -0.12
CA HIS A 101 0.54 -8.08 -1.27
C HIS A 101 1.56 -8.13 -2.42
N GLY A 102 2.84 -7.88 -2.11
CA GLY A 102 3.92 -7.95 -3.08
C GLY A 102 4.06 -9.35 -3.70
N ASP A 103 3.93 -10.41 -2.90
CA ASP A 103 4.02 -11.79 -3.37
C ASP A 103 2.82 -12.17 -4.25
N PHE A 104 1.63 -11.69 -3.92
CA PHE A 104 0.44 -11.85 -4.75
C PHE A 104 0.60 -11.16 -6.12
N ILE A 105 1.07 -9.91 -6.15
CA ILE A 105 1.30 -9.19 -7.41
C ILE A 105 2.39 -9.89 -8.23
N ALA A 106 3.48 -10.34 -7.59
CA ALA A 106 4.53 -11.10 -8.27
C ALA A 106 4.02 -12.40 -8.88
N ALA A 107 3.18 -13.16 -8.16
CA ALA A 107 2.55 -14.37 -8.69
C ALA A 107 1.64 -14.05 -9.89
N MET A 108 0.85 -12.98 -9.81
CA MET A 108 -0.01 -12.53 -10.91
C MET A 108 0.79 -12.12 -12.16
N LEU A 109 1.89 -11.37 -11.98
CA LEU A 109 2.79 -10.97 -13.07
C LEU A 109 3.48 -12.18 -13.71
N LYS A 110 3.90 -13.16 -12.91
CA LYS A 110 4.45 -14.44 -13.41
C LYS A 110 3.42 -15.26 -14.19
N ALA A 111 2.18 -15.32 -13.71
CA ALA A 111 1.09 -16.05 -14.37
C ALA A 111 0.70 -15.42 -15.72
N HIS A 112 0.95 -14.12 -15.89
CA HIS A 112 0.65 -13.39 -17.13
C HIS A 112 1.89 -12.66 -17.67
N PRO A 113 2.85 -13.37 -18.27
CA PRO A 113 4.12 -12.81 -18.75
C PRO A 113 3.95 -11.70 -19.79
N ARG A 114 2.77 -11.59 -20.41
CA ARG A 114 2.42 -10.50 -21.35
C ARG A 114 2.56 -9.11 -20.71
N PHE A 115 2.34 -8.98 -19.40
CA PHE A 115 2.56 -7.73 -18.67
C PHE A 115 4.04 -7.43 -18.41
N LEU A 116 4.94 -8.40 -18.57
CA LEU A 116 6.39 -8.26 -18.38
C LEU A 116 7.15 -8.13 -19.71
N LYS A 117 6.60 -8.61 -20.81
CA LYS A 117 7.27 -8.73 -22.12
C LYS A 117 7.01 -7.56 -23.09
N GLY A 118 6.28 -6.52 -22.68
CA GLY A 118 5.91 -5.38 -23.51
C GLY A 118 6.78 -4.12 -23.35
N TRP A 119 8.00 -4.27 -22.82
CA TRP A 119 8.99 -3.19 -22.71
C TRP A 119 9.72 -2.99 -24.03
#